data_AF-A0A7Y4JND0-F1
#
_entry.id   AF-A0A7Y4JND0-F1
#
_cell.length_a   1.000
_cell.length_b   1.000
_cell.length_c   1.000
_cell.angle_alpha   90.00
_cell.angle_beta   90.00
_cell.angle_gamma   90.00
#
_symmetry.space_group_name_H-M   'P 1'
#
loop_
_entity.id
_entity.type
_entity.pdbx_description
1 polymer ?
#
loop_
_entity_poly.entity_id
_entity_poly.type
_entity_poly.pdbx_seq_one_letter_code
_entity_poly.pdbx_strand_id
1 'polypeptide(L)'
;MSALRQLRWVAFLEGMSFLGLLFIAMPVKYLLAQPLAVRVAGSVHGLLFLLFVSSLFRAASEHGWTARRSLAAFGASLVPFGTFVLDRALRREEQAQRG
;
A
#
# COMPACT_ATOMS: atom_id res chain seq x y z
N MET A 1 -17.51 1.34 7.20
CA MET A 1 -16.74 1.02 5.97
C MET A 1 -16.23 -0.41 6.13
N SER A 2 -16.38 -1.30 5.14
CA SER A 2 -15.80 -2.67 5.25
C SER A 2 -14.28 -2.60 5.37
N ALA A 3 -13.65 -3.42 6.22
CA ALA A 3 -12.19 -3.41 6.39
C ALA A 3 -11.44 -3.69 5.08
N LEU A 4 -12.02 -4.52 4.19
CA LEU A 4 -11.47 -4.74 2.84
C LEU A 4 -11.45 -3.45 2.02
N ARG A 5 -12.52 -2.65 2.06
CA ARG A 5 -12.59 -1.38 1.34
C ARG A 5 -11.59 -0.37 1.89
N GLN A 6 -11.41 -0.32 3.21
CA GLN A 6 -10.40 0.53 3.83
C GLN A 6 -8.98 0.10 3.43
N LEU A 7 -8.67 -1.19 3.51
CA LEU A 7 -7.38 -1.75 3.09
C LEU A 7 -7.09 -1.43 1.62
N ARG A 8 -8.06 -1.58 0.73
CA ARG A 8 -7.90 -1.27 -0.71
C ARG A 8 -7.56 0.20 -0.97
N TRP A 9 -8.28 1.13 -0.32
CA TRP A 9 -7.98 2.55 -0.45
C TRP A 9 -6.59 2.91 0.07
N VAL A 10 -6.22 2.38 1.23
CA VAL A 10 -4.90 2.66 1.82
C VAL A 10 -3.79 2.02 0.99
N ALA A 11 -3.95 0.79 0.53
CA ALA A 11 -3.00 0.09 -0.35
C ALA A 11 -2.79 0.84 -1.68
N PHE A 12 -3.86 1.40 -2.25
CA PHE A 12 -3.77 2.20 -3.47
C PHE A 12 -3.00 3.51 -3.24
N LEU A 13 -3.30 4.24 -2.16
CA LEU A 13 -2.59 5.47 -1.80
C LEU A 13 -1.12 5.19 -1.47
N GLU A 14 -0.83 4.13 -0.73
CA GLU A 14 0.52 3.70 -0.37
C GLU A 14 1.32 3.32 -1.62
N GLY A 15 0.77 2.49 -2.51
CA GLY A 15 1.39 2.14 -3.78
C GLY A 15 1.63 3.35 -4.70
N MET A 16 0.68 4.28 -4.77
CA MET A 16 0.82 5.49 -5.58
C MET A 16 1.85 6.45 -4.99
N SER A 17 1.92 6.56 -3.66
CA SER A 17 2.95 7.34 -2.96
C SER A 17 4.35 6.75 -3.16
N PHE A 18 4.47 5.42 -3.19
CA PHE A 18 5.73 4.73 -3.46
C PHE A 18 6.21 4.97 -4.88
N LEU A 19 5.31 4.84 -5.87
CA LEU A 19 5.60 5.20 -7.26
C LEU A 19 6.01 6.68 -7.40
N GLY A 20 5.29 7.60 -6.75
CA GLY A 20 5.65 9.02 -6.73
C GLY A 20 7.04 9.26 -6.13
N LEU A 21 7.39 8.55 -5.06
CA LEU A 21 8.72 8.66 -4.44
C LEU A 21 9.83 8.16 -5.40
N LEU A 22 9.58 7.05 -6.08
CA LEU A 22 10.54 6.42 -7.00
C LEU A 22 10.70 7.20 -8.32
N PHE A 23 9.60 7.67 -8.92
CA PHE A 23 9.60 8.33 -10.23
C PHE A 23 9.62 9.85 -10.18
N ILE A 24 9.28 10.49 -9.06
CA ILE A 24 9.29 11.95 -8.91
C ILE A 24 10.37 12.37 -7.93
N ALA A 25 10.36 11.83 -6.71
CA ALA A 25 11.27 12.32 -5.67
C ALA A 25 12.75 11.99 -6.00
N MET A 26 13.03 10.81 -6.56
CA MET A 26 14.40 10.47 -7.00
C MET A 26 14.91 11.39 -8.12
N PRO A 27 14.23 11.59 -9.26
CA PRO A 27 14.72 12.53 -10.27
C PRO A 27 14.80 13.97 -9.75
N VAL A 28 13.86 14.44 -8.91
CA VAL A 28 13.98 15.76 -8.26
C VAL A 28 15.24 15.85 -7.40
N LYS A 29 15.59 14.80 -6.65
CA LYS A 29 16.81 14.75 -5.85
C LYS A 29 18.07 14.92 -6.69
N TYR A 30 18.16 14.22 -7.83
CA TYR A 30 19.36 14.21 -8.66
C TYR A 30 19.42 15.41 -9.62
N LEU A 31 18.28 15.86 -10.16
CA LEU A 31 18.22 16.94 -11.14
C LEU A 31 18.19 18.33 -10.52
N LEU A 32 17.51 18.48 -9.37
CA LEU A 32 17.31 19.78 -8.72
C LEU A 32 18.14 19.92 -7.43
N ALA A 33 18.91 18.89 -7.05
CA ALA A 33 19.69 18.85 -5.81
C ALA A 33 18.84 19.23 -4.56
N GLN A 34 17.55 18.90 -4.57
CA GLN A 34 16.59 19.20 -3.50
C GLN A 34 16.31 17.94 -2.65
N PRO A 35 17.17 17.59 -1.69
CA PRO A 35 16.96 16.40 -0.83
C PRO A 35 15.74 16.54 0.09
N LEU A 36 15.28 17.77 0.33
CA LEU A 36 14.15 18.07 1.20
C LEU A 36 12.83 17.50 0.65
N ALA A 37 12.65 17.51 -0.67
CA ALA A 37 11.50 16.91 -1.34
C ALA A 37 11.40 15.40 -1.11
N VAL A 38 12.54 14.69 -1.18
CA VAL A 38 12.60 13.25 -0.88
C VAL A 38 12.28 12.97 0.58
N ARG A 39 12.77 13.81 1.48
CA ARG A 39 12.53 13.65 2.91
C ARG A 39 11.05 13.82 3.25
N VAL A 40 10.37 14.81 2.67
CA VAL A 40 8.93 15.02 2.86
C VAL A 40 8.13 13.87 2.23
N ALA A 41 8.40 13.52 0.97
CA ALA A 41 7.73 12.42 0.28
C ALA A 41 7.93 11.08 1.01
N GLY A 42 9.13 10.81 1.51
CA GLY A 42 9.46 9.65 2.33
C GLY A 42 8.71 9.61 3.66
N SER A 43 8.60 10.74 4.36
CA SER A 43 7.81 10.83 5.59
C SER A 43 6.32 10.56 5.34
N VAL A 44 5.76 11.14 4.26
CA VAL A 44 4.35 10.91 3.88
C VAL A 44 4.11 9.45 3.50
N HIS A 45 5.00 8.86 2.69
CA HIS A 45 4.92 7.46 2.32
C HIS A 45 5.05 6.54 3.56
N GLY A 46 5.97 6.82 4.47
CA GLY A 46 6.13 6.07 5.71
C GLY A 46 4.86 6.09 6.58
N LEU A 47 4.18 7.24 6.67
CA LEU A 47 2.89 7.34 7.35
C LEU A 47 1.81 6.48 6.67
N LEU A 48 1.72 6.53 5.34
CA LEU A 48 0.78 5.71 4.57
C LEU A 48 1.07 4.21 4.73
N PHE A 49 2.34 3.82 4.81
CA PHE A 49 2.76 2.45 5.05
C PHE A 49 2.29 1.94 6.42
N LEU A 50 2.41 2.75 7.48
CA LEU A 50 1.88 2.39 8.80
C LEU A 50 0.35 2.24 8.79
N LEU A 51 -0.36 3.11 8.07
CA LEU A 51 -1.80 2.99 7.86
C LEU A 51 -2.16 1.72 7.08
N PHE A 52 -1.34 1.34 6.10
CA PHE A 52 -1.51 0.10 5.35
C PHE A 52 -1.36 -1.11 6.26
N VAL A 53 -0.29 -1.19 7.05
CA VAL A 53 -0.04 -2.29 7.98
C VAL A 53 -1.17 -2.44 9.00
N SER A 54 -1.63 -1.32 9.58
CA SER A 54 -2.75 -1.36 10.54
C SER A 54 -4.07 -1.80 9.89
N SER A 55 -4.35 -1.35 8.67
CA SER A 55 -5.52 -1.79 7.89
C SER A 55 -5.41 -3.25 7.48
N LEU A 56 -4.22 -3.73 7.14
CA LEU A 56 -3.93 -5.11 6.79
C LEU A 56 -4.17 -6.02 7.98
N PHE A 57 -3.69 -5.64 9.16
CA PHE A 57 -3.93 -6.40 10.39
C PHE A 57 -5.42 -6.49 10.73
N ARG A 58 -6.15 -5.38 10.59
CA ARG A 58 -7.61 -5.37 10.80
C ARG A 58 -8.35 -6.28 9.80
N ALA A 59 -8.02 -6.19 8.51
CA ALA A 59 -8.61 -7.04 7.49
C ALA A 59 -8.28 -8.52 7.71
N ALA A 60 -7.04 -8.82 8.09
CA ALA A 60 -6.60 -10.19 8.39
C ALA A 60 -7.36 -10.77 9.59
N SER A 61 -7.60 -9.97 10.64
CA SER A 61 -8.37 -10.39 11.81
C SER A 61 -9.86 -10.59 11.47
N GLU A 62 -10.48 -9.63 10.77
CA GLU A 62 -11.91 -9.73 10.40
C GLU A 62 -12.21 -10.86 9.43
N HIS A 63 -11.26 -11.21 8.54
CA HIS A 63 -11.46 -12.23 7.50
C HIS A 63 -10.73 -13.55 7.79
N GLY A 64 -10.14 -13.70 8.98
CA GLY A 64 -9.44 -14.92 9.39
C GLY A 64 -8.28 -15.29 8.46
N TRP A 65 -7.57 -14.32 7.89
CA TRP A 65 -6.46 -14.61 6.98
C TRP A 65 -5.30 -15.27 7.73
N THR A 66 -4.74 -16.30 7.11
CA THR A 66 -3.51 -16.95 7.60
C THR A 66 -2.32 -15.99 7.54
N ALA A 67 -1.39 -16.14 8.49
CA ALA A 67 -0.18 -15.31 8.57
C ALA A 67 0.61 -15.27 7.24
N ARG A 68 0.65 -16.40 6.51
CA ARG A 68 1.30 -16.49 5.19
C ARG A 68 0.70 -15.52 4.17
N ARG A 69 -0.62 -15.35 4.20
CA ARG A 69 -1.35 -14.44 3.32
C ARG A 69 -1.11 -12.98 3.70
N SER A 70 -1.13 -12.67 4.99
CA SER A 70 -0.77 -11.32 5.48
C SER A 70 0.67 -10.97 5.12
N LEU A 71 1.61 -11.90 5.23
CA LEU A 71 3.00 -11.74 4.79
C LEU A 71 3.12 -11.55 3.27
N ALA A 72 2.34 -12.29 2.47
CA ALA A 72 2.32 -12.10 1.02
C ALA A 72 1.78 -10.72 0.65
N ALA A 73 0.72 -10.25 1.32
CA ALA A 73 0.16 -8.92 1.13
C ALA A 73 1.13 -7.80 1.55
N PHE A 74 1.85 -8.00 2.65
CA PHE A 74 2.91 -7.10 3.11
C PHE A 74 4.10 -7.07 2.15
N GLY A 75 4.58 -8.24 1.70
CA GLY A 75 5.63 -8.32 0.69
C GLY A 75 5.22 -7.67 -0.62
N ALA A 76 3.95 -7.78 -1.01
CA ALA A 76 3.41 -7.11 -2.18
C ALA A 76 3.40 -5.57 -2.04
N SER A 77 3.29 -5.00 -0.84
CA SER A 77 3.38 -3.54 -0.69
C SER A 77 4.80 -3.01 -0.83
N LEU A 78 5.81 -3.83 -0.50
CA LEU A 78 7.23 -3.47 -0.63
C LEU A 78 7.74 -3.52 -2.08
N VAL A 79 7.04 -4.23 -2.95
CA VAL A 79 7.39 -4.34 -4.36
C VAL A 79 6.67 -3.25 -5.14
N PRO A 80 7.37 -2.42 -5.94
CA PRO A 80 6.70 -1.48 -6.82
C PRO A 80 5.77 -2.30 -7.74
N PHE A 81 4.49 -1.92 -7.79
CA PHE A 81 3.39 -2.64 -8.45
C PHE A 81 2.76 -3.85 -7.72
N GLY A 82 3.35 -4.36 -6.64
CA GLY A 82 2.75 -5.50 -5.92
C GLY A 82 1.43 -5.13 -5.22
N THR A 83 1.27 -3.88 -4.79
CA THR A 83 0.00 -3.32 -4.26
C THR A 83 -1.16 -3.43 -5.26
N PHE A 84 -0.90 -3.32 -6.56
CA PHE A 84 -1.92 -3.46 -7.60
C PHE A 84 -2.39 -4.91 -7.74
N VAL A 85 -1.48 -5.87 -7.61
CA VAL A 85 -1.81 -7.31 -7.60
C VAL A 85 -2.65 -7.63 -6.36
N LEU A 86 -2.29 -7.06 -5.20
CA LEU A 86 -3.06 -7.18 -3.98
C LEU A 86 -4.46 -6.58 -4.11
N ASP A 87 -4.62 -5.34 -4.63
CA ASP A 87 -5.94 -4.74 -4.85
C ASP A 87 -6.80 -5.60 -5.78
N ARG A 88 -6.21 -6.21 -6.81
CA ARG A 88 -6.92 -7.11 -7.73
C ARG A 88 -7.38 -8.40 -7.04
N ALA A 89 -6.57 -8.96 -6.16
CA ALA A 89 -6.95 -10.11 -5.34
C ALA A 89 -8.08 -9.75 -4.36
N LEU A 90 -8.01 -8.59 -3.70
CA LEU A 90 -9.02 -8.11 -2.76
C LEU A 90 -10.35 -7.78 -3.44
N ARG A 91 -10.32 -7.21 -4.65
CA ARG A 91 -11.51 -6.98 -5.47
C ARG A 91 -12.27 -8.27 -5.77
N ARG A 92 -11.56 -9.35 -6.08
CA ARG A 92 -12.19 -10.65 -6.37
C ARG A 92 -12.92 -11.21 -5.16
N GLU A 93 -12.35 -11.05 -3.96
CA GLU A 93 -12.99 -11.51 -2.73
C GLU A 93 -14.19 -10.65 -2.32
N GLU A 94 -14.08 -9.33 -2.46
CA GLU A 94 -15.21 -8.44 -2.21
C GLU A 94 -16.37 -8.69 -3.19
N GLN A 95 -16.08 -9.13 -4.43
CA GLN A 95 -17.08 -9.54 -5.40
C GLN A 95 -17.68 -10.92 -5.10
N ALA A 96 -16.86 -11.89 -4.69
CA ALA A 96 -17.33 -13.24 -4.33
C ALA A 96 -18.22 -13.26 -3.08
N GLN A 97 -18.09 -12.28 -2.18
CA GLN A 97 -18.95 -12.14 -1.00
C GLN A 97 -20.24 -11.34 -1.26
N ARG A 98 -20.39 -10.73 -2.44
CA ARG A 98 -21.56 -9.91 -2.81
C ARG A 98 -22.56 -10.62 -3.73
N GLY A 99 -22.26 -11.86 -4.16
CA GLY A 99 -23.17 -12.73 -4.92
C GLY A 99 -23.65 -13.87 -4.04
#